data_AF-A0A916FZ87-F1
#
_entry.id   AF-A0A916FZ87-F1
#
_cell.length_a   1.000
_cell.length_b   1.000
_cell.length_c   1.000
_cell.angle_alpha   90.00
_cell.angle_beta   90.00
_cell.angle_gamma   90.00
#
_symmetry.space_group_name_H-M   'P 1'
#
loop_
_entity.id
_entity.type
_entity.pdbx_description
1 polymer ?
#
loop_
_entity_poly.entity_id
_entity_poly.type
_entity_poly.pdbx_seq_one_letter_code
_entity_poly.pdbx_strand_id
1 'polypeptide(L)'
;MMDDIKHKSESTEQLIRLAHRLEANDCFIAWALATYRKQEKLNDRELSEQLGASDELLTRLALCKRPNSASPQFADQVRKIAEYSHVDVARLAMVLRQVESLHELSKRPRSEATSVEPNLVPLRSGLLAAARDHDESEEPESPEDKDNSKPE
;
A
#
# COMPACT_ATOMS: atom_id res chain seq x y z
N MET A 1 29.00 -36.32 -2.75
CA MET A 1 28.35 -35.28 -3.58
C MET A 1 26.83 -35.35 -3.55
N MET A 2 26.19 -36.48 -3.18
CA MET A 2 24.73 -36.53 -2.97
C MET A 2 24.30 -36.03 -1.58
N ASP A 3 25.18 -36.07 -0.58
CA ASP A 3 24.85 -35.68 0.80
C ASP A 3 24.73 -34.15 1.00
N ASP A 4 25.50 -33.36 0.26
CA ASP A 4 25.51 -31.89 0.36
C ASP A 4 24.18 -31.25 -0.12
N ILE A 5 23.53 -31.85 -1.10
CA ILE A 5 22.26 -31.34 -1.66
C ILE A 5 21.12 -31.54 -0.65
N LYS A 6 21.13 -32.66 0.08
CA LYS A 6 20.08 -33.01 1.03
C LYS A 6 20.09 -32.12 2.28
N HIS A 7 21.26 -31.76 2.79
CA HIS A 7 21.36 -30.84 3.93
C HIS A 7 20.96 -29.39 3.58
N LYS A 8 21.22 -28.96 2.35
CA LYS A 8 20.83 -27.62 1.89
C LYS A 8 19.30 -27.50 1.81
N SER A 9 18.59 -28.52 1.31
CA SER A 9 17.13 -28.51 1.20
C SER A 9 16.43 -28.54 2.56
N GLU A 10 16.92 -29.36 3.50
CA GLU A 10 16.36 -29.45 4.86
C GLU A 10 16.50 -28.11 5.62
N SER A 11 17.64 -27.44 5.47
CA SER A 11 17.87 -26.13 6.08
C SER A 11 16.95 -25.06 5.49
N THR A 12 16.73 -25.07 4.18
CA THR A 12 15.80 -24.11 3.54
C THR A 12 14.35 -24.33 3.96
N GLU A 13 13.91 -25.59 4.10
CA GLU A 13 12.56 -25.89 4.60
C GLU A 13 12.33 -25.38 6.02
N GLN A 14 13.34 -25.49 6.90
CA GLN A 14 13.26 -24.95 8.25
C GLN A 14 13.09 -23.43 8.24
N LEU A 15 13.84 -22.72 7.38
CA LEU A 15 13.72 -21.26 7.23
C LEU A 15 12.33 -20.85 6.71
N ILE A 16 11.78 -21.59 5.74
CA ILE A 16 10.42 -21.35 5.22
C ILE A 16 9.39 -21.51 6.35
N ARG A 17 9.48 -22.59 7.14
CA ARG A 17 8.58 -22.79 8.29
C ARG A 17 8.71 -21.67 9.33
N LEU A 18 9.91 -21.17 9.58
CA LEU A 18 10.13 -20.04 10.46
C LEU A 18 9.53 -18.75 9.90
N ALA A 19 9.74 -18.46 8.60
CA ALA A 19 9.14 -17.31 7.93
C ALA A 19 7.62 -17.30 8.06
N HIS A 20 6.95 -18.44 7.83
CA HIS A 20 5.50 -18.58 8.03
C HIS A 20 5.07 -18.32 9.48
N ARG A 21 5.85 -18.79 10.47
CA ARG A 21 5.54 -18.49 11.88
C ARG A 21 5.63 -17.00 12.20
N LEU A 22 6.56 -16.29 11.57
CA LEU A 22 6.75 -14.85 11.77
C LEU A 22 5.67 -14.00 11.10
N GLU A 23 4.83 -14.56 10.22
CA GLU A 23 3.67 -13.85 9.67
C GLU A 23 2.69 -13.38 10.74
N ALA A 24 2.68 -14.02 11.92
CA ALA A 24 1.87 -13.62 13.06
C ALA A 24 2.50 -12.51 13.92
N ASN A 25 3.75 -12.11 13.64
CA ASN A 25 4.49 -11.13 14.45
C ASN A 25 4.81 -9.86 13.64
N ASP A 26 4.19 -8.75 14.03
CA ASP A 26 4.28 -7.45 13.36
C ASP A 26 5.67 -6.80 13.37
N CYS A 27 6.61 -7.32 14.17
CA CYS A 27 8.00 -6.85 14.20
C CYS A 27 8.83 -7.34 13.00
N PHE A 28 8.30 -8.25 12.18
CA PHE A 28 9.01 -8.86 11.06
C PHE A 28 8.38 -8.52 9.71
N ILE A 29 9.20 -8.59 8.66
CA ILE A 29 8.74 -8.35 7.29
C ILE A 29 7.79 -9.46 6.82
N ALA A 30 7.91 -10.69 7.35
CA ALA A 30 6.94 -11.77 7.09
C ALA A 30 5.48 -11.32 7.29
N TRP A 31 5.18 -10.67 8.42
CA TRP A 31 3.85 -10.12 8.70
C TRP A 31 3.43 -9.06 7.68
N ALA A 32 4.35 -8.17 7.29
CA ALA A 32 4.06 -7.14 6.31
C ALA A 32 3.74 -7.73 4.93
N LEU A 33 4.53 -8.71 4.47
CA LEU A 33 4.30 -9.39 3.19
C LEU A 33 2.99 -10.19 3.19
N ALA A 34 2.70 -10.93 4.26
CA ALA A 34 1.45 -11.65 4.41
C ALA A 34 0.23 -10.71 4.42
N THR A 35 0.37 -9.55 5.05
CA THR A 35 -0.68 -8.52 5.08
C THR A 35 -0.88 -7.89 3.71
N TYR A 36 0.21 -7.56 3.01
CA TYR A 36 0.17 -7.02 1.66
C TYR A 36 -0.49 -7.99 0.68
N ARG A 37 -0.10 -9.28 0.71
CA ARG A 37 -0.72 -10.33 -0.11
C ARG A 37 -2.23 -10.43 0.11
N LYS A 38 -2.68 -10.36 1.36
CA LYS A 38 -4.11 -10.40 1.68
C LYS A 38 -4.86 -9.18 1.16
N GLN A 39 -4.24 -8.00 1.22
CA GLN A 39 -4.82 -6.74 0.75
C GLN A 39 -4.95 -6.71 -0.78
N GLU A 40 -3.90 -7.10 -1.48
CA GLU A 40 -3.83 -7.09 -2.95
C GLU A 40 -4.36 -8.40 -3.59
N LYS A 41 -4.75 -9.38 -2.78
CA LYS A 41 -5.18 -10.73 -3.20
C LYS A 41 -4.15 -11.46 -4.06
N LEU A 42 -2.88 -11.36 -3.67
CA LEU A 42 -1.74 -11.94 -4.40
C LEU A 42 -1.35 -13.32 -3.87
N ASN A 43 -1.00 -14.21 -4.79
CA ASN A 43 -0.32 -15.45 -4.47
C ASN A 43 1.21 -15.22 -4.27
N ASP A 44 1.94 -16.25 -3.84
CA ASP A 44 3.38 -16.16 -3.55
C ASP A 44 4.22 -15.80 -4.78
N ARG A 45 3.85 -16.32 -5.95
CA ARG A 45 4.56 -16.06 -7.21
C ARG A 45 4.34 -14.63 -7.70
N GLU A 46 3.11 -14.13 -7.60
CA GLU A 46 2.81 -12.75 -7.96
C GLU A 46 3.57 -11.77 -7.06
N LEU A 47 3.66 -12.07 -5.76
CA LEU A 47 4.48 -11.28 -4.83
C LEU A 47 5.96 -11.30 -5.20
N SER A 48 6.50 -12.46 -5.61
CA SER A 48 7.92 -12.61 -5.97
C SER A 48 8.25 -11.86 -7.25
N GLU A 49 7.40 -11.95 -8.28
CA GLU A 49 7.49 -11.18 -9.51
C GLU A 49 7.37 -9.67 -9.24
N GLN A 50 6.47 -9.28 -8.34
CA GLN A 50 6.30 -7.89 -7.96
C GLN A 50 7.50 -7.34 -7.18
N LEU A 51 8.16 -8.13 -6.33
CA LEU A 51 9.36 -7.66 -5.61
C LEU A 51 10.66 -7.87 -6.41
N GLY A 52 10.59 -8.60 -7.51
CA GLY A 52 11.74 -8.95 -8.35
C GLY A 52 12.70 -9.93 -7.67
N ALA A 53 12.19 -10.79 -6.77
CA ALA A 53 13.01 -11.74 -6.01
C ALA A 53 12.59 -13.19 -6.27
N SER A 54 13.54 -14.10 -6.04
CA SER A 54 13.27 -15.53 -5.99
C SER A 54 12.65 -15.94 -4.64
N ASP A 55 12.01 -17.10 -4.60
CA ASP A 55 11.36 -17.63 -3.40
C ASP A 55 12.32 -17.81 -2.21
N GLU A 56 13.57 -18.22 -2.48
CA GLU A 56 14.61 -18.34 -1.46
C GLU A 56 14.95 -16.97 -0.83
N LEU A 57 15.02 -15.93 -1.66
CA LEU A 57 15.34 -14.56 -1.23
C LEU A 57 14.15 -13.92 -0.52
N LEU A 58 12.92 -14.19 -0.95
CA LEU A 58 11.71 -13.81 -0.22
C LEU A 58 11.66 -14.44 1.17
N THR A 59 12.06 -15.71 1.29
CA THR A 59 12.13 -16.38 2.59
C THR A 59 13.12 -15.64 3.50
N ARG A 60 14.30 -15.26 2.99
CA ARG A 60 15.27 -14.46 3.76
C ARG A 60 14.75 -13.08 4.13
N LEU A 61 14.09 -12.39 3.20
CA LEU A 61 13.46 -11.10 3.44
C LEU A 61 12.42 -11.19 4.56
N ALA A 62 11.60 -12.23 4.56
CA ALA A 62 10.55 -12.44 5.56
C ALA A 62 11.12 -12.57 6.99
N LEU A 63 12.33 -13.11 7.14
CA LEU A 63 13.02 -13.25 8.42
C LEU A 63 13.62 -11.93 8.95
N CYS A 64 13.74 -10.90 8.10
CA CYS A 64 14.27 -9.61 8.51
C CYS A 64 13.28 -8.87 9.45
N LYS A 65 13.84 -8.09 10.37
CA LYS A 65 13.04 -7.15 11.18
C LYS A 65 12.45 -6.07 10.28
N ARG A 66 11.20 -5.70 10.58
CA ARG A 66 10.50 -4.64 9.87
C ARG A 66 11.06 -3.27 10.28
N PRO A 67 11.48 -2.44 9.32
CA PRO A 67 11.89 -1.07 9.63
C PRO A 67 10.66 -0.22 9.97
N ASN A 68 10.83 0.72 10.89
CA ASN A 68 9.78 1.67 11.26
C ASN A 68 9.67 2.76 10.18
N SER A 69 8.50 2.87 9.55
CA SER A 69 8.24 3.83 8.45
C SER A 69 8.26 5.30 8.88
N ALA A 70 8.00 5.59 10.16
CA ALA A 70 8.06 6.94 10.72
C ALA A 70 9.48 7.36 11.15
N SER A 71 10.43 6.42 11.16
CA SER A 71 11.82 6.71 11.54
C SER A 71 12.57 7.46 10.43
N PRO A 72 13.42 8.45 10.75
CA PRO A 72 14.29 9.09 9.75
C PRO A 72 15.27 8.11 9.10
N GLN A 73 15.57 6.98 9.76
CA GLN A 73 16.47 5.95 9.24
C GLN A 73 15.79 4.94 8.31
N PHE A 74 14.48 5.07 8.08
CA PHE A 74 13.69 4.10 7.31
C PHE A 74 14.31 3.80 5.94
N ALA A 75 14.65 4.84 5.17
CA ALA A 75 15.18 4.68 3.82
C ALA A 75 16.50 3.89 3.80
N ASP A 76 17.39 4.15 4.76
CA ASP A 76 18.67 3.45 4.86
C ASP A 76 18.49 2.01 5.34
N GLN A 77 17.55 1.76 6.26
CA GLN A 77 17.22 0.40 6.70
C GLN A 77 16.63 -0.43 5.56
N VAL A 78 15.68 0.14 4.80
CA VAL A 78 15.11 -0.53 3.62
C VAL A 78 16.17 -0.80 2.56
N ARG A 79 17.08 0.14 2.30
CA ARG A 79 18.19 -0.07 1.35
C ARG A 79 19.05 -1.27 1.75
N LYS A 80 19.46 -1.37 3.03
CA LYS A 80 20.27 -2.49 3.53
C LYS A 80 19.56 -3.83 3.42
N ILE A 81 18.26 -3.85 3.74
CA ILE A 81 17.44 -5.07 3.66
C ILE A 81 17.27 -5.49 2.20
N ALA A 82 17.01 -4.53 1.32
CA ALA A 82 16.84 -4.77 -0.11
C ALA A 82 18.12 -5.27 -0.77
N GLU A 83 19.27 -4.72 -0.40
CA GLU A 83 20.59 -5.21 -0.83
C GLU A 83 20.85 -6.65 -0.35
N TYR A 84 20.55 -6.94 0.93
CA TYR A 84 20.71 -8.28 1.50
C TYR A 84 19.83 -9.35 0.85
N SER A 85 18.61 -8.97 0.45
CA SER A 85 17.62 -9.88 -0.13
C SER A 85 17.49 -9.76 -1.65
N HIS A 86 18.32 -8.92 -2.29
CA HIS A 86 18.29 -8.62 -3.72
C HIS A 86 16.88 -8.30 -4.28
N VAL A 87 16.10 -7.49 -3.55
CA VAL A 87 14.80 -6.97 -4.00
C VAL A 87 14.91 -5.52 -4.45
N ASP A 88 13.92 -5.06 -5.22
CA ASP A 88 13.81 -3.65 -5.56
C ASP A 88 13.52 -2.80 -4.30
N VAL A 89 14.41 -1.84 -4.03
CA VAL A 89 14.34 -0.95 -2.86
C VAL A 89 13.06 -0.12 -2.84
N ALA A 90 12.65 0.41 -3.99
CA ALA A 90 11.50 1.31 -4.09
C ALA A 90 10.19 0.54 -3.88
N ARG A 91 10.08 -0.66 -4.49
CA ARG A 91 8.93 -1.55 -4.31
C ARG A 91 8.81 -2.03 -2.87
N LEU A 92 9.93 -2.42 -2.24
CA LEU A 92 9.92 -2.81 -0.83
C LEU A 92 9.47 -1.64 0.08
N ALA A 93 10.00 -0.43 -0.14
CA ALA A 93 9.60 0.75 0.62
C ALA A 93 8.09 1.06 0.48
N MET A 94 7.55 0.93 -0.74
CA MET A 94 6.14 1.14 -1.03
C MET A 94 5.26 0.15 -0.27
N VAL A 95 5.56 -1.15 -0.37
CA VAL A 95 4.83 -2.22 0.33
C VAL A 95 4.80 -1.97 1.83
N LEU A 96 5.95 -1.68 2.43
CA LEU A 96 6.06 -1.45 3.87
C LEU A 96 5.27 -0.21 4.34
N ARG A 97 5.29 0.88 3.57
CA ARG A 97 4.51 2.09 3.88
C ARG A 97 3.01 1.88 3.73
N GLN A 98 2.59 1.17 2.69
CA GLN A 98 1.19 0.89 2.44
C GLN A 98 0.60 0.05 3.58
N VAL A 99 1.28 -1.04 3.95
CA VAL A 99 0.84 -1.91 5.04
C VAL A 99 0.77 -1.15 6.35
N GLU A 100 1.79 -0.36 6.69
CA GLU A 100 1.77 0.42 7.93
C GLU A 100 0.63 1.45 7.94
N SER A 101 0.43 2.18 6.84
CA SER A 101 -0.60 3.20 6.76
C SER A 101 -1.99 2.60 6.97
N LEU A 102 -2.28 1.46 6.34
CA LEU A 102 -3.54 0.75 6.51
C LEU A 102 -3.69 0.15 7.91
N HIS A 103 -2.60 -0.35 8.49
CA HIS A 103 -2.61 -0.89 9.83
C HIS A 103 -2.91 0.19 10.88
N GLU A 104 -2.27 1.35 10.79
CA GLU A 104 -2.53 2.48 11.69
C GLU A 104 -3.95 3.03 11.53
N LEU A 105 -4.48 3.08 10.31
CA LEU A 105 -5.89 3.44 10.08
C LEU A 105 -6.85 2.43 10.72
N SER A 106 -6.52 1.14 10.70
CA SER A 106 -7.34 0.08 11.32
C SER A 106 -7.33 0.10 12.84
N LYS A 107 -6.25 0.60 13.47
CA LYS A 107 -6.13 0.75 14.93
C LYS A 107 -6.92 1.92 15.48
N ARG A 108 -7.21 2.93 14.65
CA ARG A 108 -7.97 4.09 15.10
C ARG A 108 -9.39 3.60 15.45
N PRO A 109 -9.84 3.75 16.72
CA PRO A 109 -11.20 3.39 17.06
C PRO A 109 -12.12 4.19 16.14
N ARG A 110 -13.00 3.46 15.43
CA ARG A 110 -14.11 4.07 14.70
C ARG A 110 -14.89 4.83 15.75
N SER A 111 -14.68 6.16 15.78
CA SER A 111 -15.13 7.06 16.83
C SER A 111 -16.48 6.60 17.34
N GLU A 112 -16.50 6.17 18.60
CA GLU A 112 -17.69 5.70 19.27
C GLU A 112 -18.79 6.71 19.01
N ALA A 113 -19.93 6.22 18.52
CA ALA A 113 -21.16 6.96 18.50
C ALA A 113 -21.33 7.57 19.89
N THR A 114 -21.21 8.88 19.98
CA THR A 114 -21.52 9.61 21.19
C THR A 114 -22.98 9.31 21.49
N SER A 115 -23.24 8.47 22.50
CA SER A 115 -24.54 8.38 23.15
C SER A 115 -24.78 9.71 23.87
N VAL A 116 -25.18 10.72 23.09
CA VAL A 116 -25.88 11.88 23.63
C VAL A 116 -27.35 11.47 23.67
N GLU A 117 -27.91 11.53 24.88
CA GLU A 117 -29.35 11.43 25.16
C GLU A 117 -30.19 12.19 24.13
N PRO A 118 -31.42 11.70 23.82
CA PRO A 118 -32.16 12.11 22.66
C PRO A 118 -32.89 13.43 22.95
N ASN A 119 -32.38 14.54 22.44
CA ASN A 119 -33.28 15.58 22.01
C ASN A 119 -32.74 16.36 20.81
N LEU A 120 -33.48 16.23 19.71
CA LEU A 120 -33.47 17.03 18.48
C LEU A 120 -32.37 16.73 17.44
N VAL A 121 -32.81 15.90 16.48
CA VAL A 121 -32.46 15.82 15.04
C VAL A 121 -31.04 15.35 14.68
N PRO A 122 -30.88 14.15 14.06
CA PRO A 122 -29.58 13.67 13.63
C PRO A 122 -29.18 14.32 12.30
N LEU A 123 -28.37 15.38 12.35
CA LEU A 123 -27.51 15.75 11.22
C LEU A 123 -26.42 14.68 11.12
N ARG A 124 -26.72 13.65 10.33
CA ARG A 124 -25.80 12.58 9.97
C ARG A 124 -24.51 13.20 9.44
N SER A 125 -23.37 12.88 10.05
CA SER A 125 -22.03 13.02 9.44
C SER A 125 -21.87 12.07 8.26
N GLY A 126 -22.68 12.33 7.24
CA GLY A 126 -22.73 11.71 5.92
C GLY A 126 -23.24 12.70 4.88
N LEU A 127 -23.08 14.01 5.11
CA LEU A 127 -23.23 15.03 4.07
C LEU A 127 -21.83 15.43 3.58
N LEU A 128 -21.32 14.69 2.61
CA LEU A 128 -20.46 15.30 1.61
C LEU A 128 -21.38 16.10 0.69
N ALA A 129 -21.58 17.37 1.01
CA ALA A 129 -22.23 18.32 0.11
C ALA A 129 -21.26 18.67 -1.03
N ALA A 130 -21.09 17.76 -1.98
CA ALA A 130 -20.52 18.09 -3.28
C ALA A 130 -21.63 18.70 -4.13
N ALA A 131 -21.81 20.03 -4.02
CA ALA A 131 -22.57 20.76 -5.01
C ALA A 131 -21.69 20.90 -6.27
N ARG A 132 -22.27 20.45 -7.37
CA ARG A 132 -21.75 20.33 -8.71
C ARG A 132 -21.85 21.71 -9.35
N ASP A 133 -20.73 22.34 -9.67
CA ASP A 133 -20.71 23.57 -10.46
C ASP A 133 -21.16 23.18 -11.88
N HIS A 134 -22.34 23.63 -12.28
CA HIS A 134 -22.79 23.55 -13.65
C HIS A 134 -22.51 24.91 -14.27
N ASP A 135 -21.45 24.98 -15.08
CA ASP A 135 -21.15 26.14 -15.92
C ASP A 135 -22.36 26.38 -16.83
N GLU A 136 -23.12 27.43 -16.52
CA GLU A 136 -24.12 28.01 -17.40
C GLU A 136 -23.31 28.57 -18.58
N SER A 137 -23.35 27.88 -19.71
CA SER A 137 -22.78 28.39 -20.95
C SER A 137 -23.63 29.58 -21.38
N GLU A 138 -23.27 30.76 -20.89
CA GLU A 138 -23.66 32.02 -21.52
C GLU A 138 -23.14 31.96 -22.95
N GLU A 139 -24.04 31.66 -23.89
CA GLU A 139 -23.81 31.85 -25.31
C GLU A 139 -23.39 33.32 -25.50
N PRO A 140 -22.18 33.60 -26.03
CA PRO A 140 -21.85 34.96 -26.40
C PRO A 140 -22.71 35.37 -27.59
N GLU A 141 -23.73 36.16 -27.29
CA GLU A 141 -24.44 37.00 -28.24
C GLU A 141 -23.45 37.90 -29.01
N SER A 142 -23.63 37.89 -30.34
CA SER A 142 -23.15 38.86 -31.34
C SER A 142 -21.71 38.66 -31.89
N PRO A 143 -21.48 38.89 -33.20
CA PRO A 143 -21.86 40.14 -33.85
C PRO A 143 -22.71 40.02 -35.12
N GLU A 144 -23.66 40.94 -35.15
CA GLU A 144 -24.37 41.54 -36.25
C GLU A 144 -23.61 41.57 -37.59
N ASP A 145 -24.33 41.14 -38.63
CA ASP A 145 -24.13 41.55 -40.02
C ASP A 145 -24.01 43.08 -40.12
N LYS A 146 -22.85 43.56 -40.58
CA LYS A 146 -22.76 44.87 -41.24
C LYS A 146 -22.14 44.69 -42.61
N ASP A 147 -23.02 44.38 -43.54
CA ASP A 147 -22.99 44.90 -44.90
C ASP A 147 -22.62 46.38 -44.86
N ASN A 148 -21.44 46.71 -45.40
CA ASN A 148 -21.17 48.05 -45.87
C ASN A 148 -20.44 47.98 -47.20
N SER A 149 -21.25 47.98 -48.26
CA SER A 149 -21.12 48.89 -49.39
C SER A 149 -19.76 48.93 -50.08
N LYS A 150 -19.72 48.12 -51.14
CA LYS A 150 -18.98 48.26 -52.39
C LYS A 150 -18.61 49.71 -52.77
N PRO A 151 -17.40 49.98 -53.29
CA PRO A 151 -17.14 51.19 -54.06
C PRO A 151 -17.52 50.96 -55.54
N GLU A 152 -18.38 51.82 -56.07
CA GLU A 152 -18.34 52.39 -57.43
C GLU A 152 -19.40 53.48 -57.59
#